data_AF-A0A954H9W7-F1
#
_entry.id   AF-A0A954H9W7-F1
#
_cell.length_a   1.000
_cell.length_b   1.000
_cell.length_c   1.000
_cell.angle_alpha   90.00
_cell.angle_beta   90.00
_cell.angle_gamma   90.00
#
_symmetry.space_group_name_H-M   'P 1'
#
loop_
_entity.id
_entity.type
_entity.pdbx_description
1 polymer ?
#
loop_
_entity_poly.entity_id
_entity_poly.type
_entity_poly.pdbx_seq_one_letter_code
_entity_poly.pdbx_strand_id
1 'polypeptide(L)'
;MRSTFNTLIFCSCLSLLGTFCAIVQGAEKSGPNIIFIMADDLGYGDLGSYGQQLIKTPRLDELAASGMKFTQAYAGAPVCTPSRCVLMTGKHNGHTIARDNVPHYRTYLHEEDVTVAEILQQQGYRCGGVGKWSLGDAGTEGRATK
;
A
#
# COMPACT_ATOMS: atom_id res chain seq x y z
N MET A 1 -28.85 31.02 56.16
CA MET A 1 -29.61 30.54 54.98
C MET A 1 -29.05 31.00 53.62
N ARG A 2 -27.95 31.78 53.54
CA ARG A 2 -27.33 32.21 52.26
C ARG A 2 -26.07 31.41 51.85
N SER A 3 -25.51 30.60 52.74
CA SER A 3 -24.25 29.88 52.52
C SER A 3 -24.43 28.51 51.86
N THR A 4 -25.58 27.84 52.04
CA THR A 4 -25.86 26.52 51.44
C THR A 4 -26.28 26.60 49.96
N PHE A 5 -26.77 27.75 49.49
CA PHE A 5 -27.21 27.93 48.10
C PHE A 5 -26.05 28.10 47.11
N ASN A 6 -24.95 28.73 47.53
CA ASN A 6 -23.77 28.93 46.66
C ASN A 6 -22.92 27.66 46.50
N THR A 7 -22.93 26.75 47.47
CA THR A 7 -22.21 25.47 47.38
C THR A 7 -22.89 24.49 46.42
N LEU A 8 -24.23 24.54 46.31
CA LEU A 8 -25.00 23.71 45.36
C LEU A 8 -24.85 24.15 43.90
N ILE A 9 -24.66 25.46 43.64
CA ILE A 9 -24.45 25.98 42.29
C ILE A 9 -23.04 25.66 41.78
N PHE A 10 -22.03 25.64 42.66
CA PHE A 10 -20.64 25.35 42.26
C PHE A 10 -20.40 23.87 41.89
N CYS A 11 -21.14 22.93 42.50
CA CYS A 11 -21.09 21.51 42.11
C CYS A 11 -21.83 21.21 40.80
N SER A 12 -22.81 22.03 40.41
CA SER A 12 -23.60 21.84 39.18
C SER A 12 -22.86 22.31 37.91
N CYS A 13 -21.95 23.28 38.01
CA CYS A 13 -21.16 23.74 36.86
C CYS A 13 -19.93 22.87 36.57
N LEU A 14 -19.39 22.18 37.59
CA LEU A 14 -18.22 21.31 37.42
C LEU A 14 -18.57 19.97 36.76
N SER A 15 -19.80 19.49 36.93
CA SER A 15 -20.32 18.29 36.25
C SER A 15 -20.71 18.55 34.79
N LEU A 16 -21.07 19.78 34.42
CA LEU A 16 -21.38 20.17 33.04
C LEU A 16 -20.14 20.41 32.17
N LEU A 17 -18.99 20.79 32.75
CA LEU A 17 -17.73 20.89 32.01
C LEU A 17 -17.06 19.54 31.72
N GLY A 18 -17.29 18.52 32.57
CA GLY A 18 -16.71 17.19 32.40
C GLY A 18 -17.34 16.38 31.25
N THR A 19 -18.59 16.68 30.87
CA THR A 19 -19.32 15.91 29.85
C THR A 19 -19.05 16.38 28.42
N PHE A 20 -18.55 17.61 28.22
CA PHE A 20 -18.27 18.12 26.86
C PHE A 20 -16.91 17.69 26.30
N CYS A 21 -16.03 17.11 27.12
CA CYS A 21 -14.66 16.74 26.70
C CYS A 21 -14.53 15.31 26.13
N ALA A 22 -15.63 14.55 26.02
CA ALA A 22 -15.58 13.12 25.69
C ALA A 22 -16.07 12.74 24.27
N ILE A 23 -16.44 13.69 23.41
CA ILE A 23 -16.98 13.38 22.05
C ILE A 23 -16.08 13.89 20.92
N VAL A 24 -14.77 13.91 21.14
CA VAL A 24 -13.81 13.86 20.03
C VAL A 24 -13.20 12.46 20.03
N GLN A 25 -14.06 11.45 19.89
CA GLN A 25 -13.64 10.19 19.29
C GLN A 25 -13.20 10.59 17.87
N GLY A 26 -11.89 10.76 17.68
CA GLY A 26 -11.32 11.07 16.37
C GLY A 26 -11.90 10.08 15.38
N ALA A 27 -12.47 10.59 14.28
CA ALA A 27 -12.83 9.74 13.16
C ALA A 27 -11.62 8.84 12.89
N GLU A 28 -11.81 7.53 13.01
CA GLU A 28 -10.88 6.53 12.52
C GLU A 28 -10.40 7.05 11.17
N LYS A 29 -9.12 7.45 11.08
CA LYS A 29 -8.52 7.87 9.82
C LYS A 29 -8.39 6.62 8.97
N SER A 30 -9.50 6.12 8.45
CA SER A 30 -9.50 5.07 7.45
C SER A 30 -8.85 5.68 6.22
N GLY A 31 -7.60 5.30 5.96
CA GLY A 31 -6.92 5.67 4.73
C GLY A 31 -7.68 5.17 3.50
N PRO A 32 -7.35 5.66 2.30
CA PRO A 32 -8.02 5.22 1.08
C PRO A 32 -7.80 3.73 0.83
N ASN A 33 -8.72 3.06 0.15
CA ASN A 33 -8.43 1.72 -0.36
C ASN A 33 -7.36 1.81 -1.45
N ILE A 34 -6.28 1.05 -1.31
CA ILE A 34 -5.17 1.03 -2.27
C ILE A 34 -5.32 -0.22 -3.14
N ILE A 35 -5.44 -0.02 -4.46
CA ILE A 35 -5.44 -1.10 -5.45
C ILE A 35 -4.22 -0.87 -6.35
N PHE A 36 -3.27 -1.80 -6.27
CA PHE A 36 -2.08 -1.79 -7.13
C PHE A 36 -2.22 -2.89 -8.20
N ILE A 37 -2.20 -2.48 -9.47
CA ILE A 37 -2.33 -3.38 -10.62
C ILE A 37 -0.98 -3.44 -11.34
N MET A 38 -0.38 -4.62 -11.42
CA MET A 38 0.85 -4.87 -12.14
C MET A 38 0.60 -5.82 -13.31
N ALA A 39 0.83 -5.33 -14.53
CA ALA A 39 0.90 -6.18 -15.72
C ALA A 39 2.27 -6.87 -15.79
N ASP A 40 2.29 -8.08 -16.33
CA ASP A 40 3.52 -8.86 -16.58
C ASP A 40 3.87 -8.70 -18.07
N ASP A 41 5.12 -8.33 -18.36
CA ASP A 41 5.66 -8.15 -19.72
C ASP A 41 4.85 -7.19 -20.64
N LEU A 42 4.23 -6.15 -20.07
CA LEU A 42 3.57 -5.07 -20.82
C LEU A 42 4.59 -4.00 -21.26
N GLY A 43 4.71 -3.76 -22.56
CA GLY A 43 5.57 -2.73 -23.12
C GLY A 43 4.99 -1.31 -23.00
N TYR A 44 5.87 -0.31 -22.98
CA TYR A 44 5.48 1.11 -22.89
C TYR A 44 4.52 1.54 -24.02
N GLY A 45 4.70 0.97 -25.21
CA GLY A 45 3.89 1.29 -26.38
C GLY A 45 2.60 0.48 -26.52
N ASP A 46 2.28 -0.44 -25.61
CA ASP A 46 1.19 -1.42 -25.84
C ASP A 46 -0.22 -0.87 -25.54
N LEU A 47 -0.32 0.26 -24.85
CA LEU A 47 -1.59 0.88 -24.48
C LEU A 47 -1.99 1.98 -25.45
N GLY A 48 -3.29 2.09 -25.76
CA GLY A 48 -3.82 3.16 -26.61
C GLY A 48 -3.49 4.56 -26.08
N SER A 49 -3.55 4.74 -24.76
CA SER A 49 -3.13 5.95 -24.02
C SER A 49 -1.65 6.33 -24.18
N TYR A 50 -0.81 5.42 -24.71
CA TYR A 50 0.59 5.64 -25.07
C TYR A 50 0.85 5.63 -26.59
N GLY A 51 -0.19 5.53 -27.41
CA GLY A 51 -0.15 5.89 -28.83
C GLY A 51 -0.38 4.75 -29.82
N GLN A 52 -0.37 3.48 -29.41
CA GLN A 52 -0.67 2.39 -30.33
C GLN A 52 -2.15 2.35 -30.74
N GLN A 53 -2.45 1.75 -31.89
CA GLN A 53 -3.76 1.81 -32.55
C GLN A 53 -4.38 0.42 -32.85
N LEU A 54 -3.67 -0.67 -32.58
CA LEU A 54 -4.06 -2.02 -32.99
C LEU A 54 -4.84 -2.76 -31.89
N ILE A 55 -4.35 -2.68 -30.65
CA ILE A 55 -4.91 -3.34 -29.47
C ILE A 55 -5.91 -2.40 -28.81
N LYS A 56 -7.08 -2.92 -28.44
CA LYS A 56 -8.10 -2.12 -27.76
C LYS A 56 -7.91 -2.22 -26.25
N THR A 57 -7.57 -1.11 -25.60
CA THR A 57 -7.37 -1.01 -24.13
C THR A 57 -8.33 -0.02 -23.45
N PRO A 58 -9.65 -0.02 -23.77
CA PRO A 58 -10.53 1.11 -23.47
C PRO A 58 -10.64 1.44 -21.97
N ARG A 59 -10.53 0.45 -21.08
CA ARG A 59 -10.58 0.66 -19.62
C ARG A 59 -9.32 1.31 -19.05
N LEU A 60 -8.15 0.95 -19.59
CA LEU A 60 -6.88 1.56 -19.19
C LEU A 60 -6.75 2.97 -19.80
N ASP A 61 -7.29 3.17 -21.00
CA ASP A 61 -7.31 4.47 -21.65
C ASP A 61 -8.24 5.45 -20.91
N GLU A 62 -9.41 4.98 -20.47
CA GLU A 62 -10.32 5.72 -19.59
C GLU A 62 -9.64 6.08 -18.25
N LEU A 63 -8.99 5.12 -17.59
CA LEU A 63 -8.26 5.36 -16.35
C LEU A 63 -7.14 6.41 -16.50
N ALA A 64 -6.40 6.36 -17.61
CA ALA A 64 -5.35 7.32 -17.91
C ALA A 64 -5.91 8.73 -18.20
N ALA A 65 -7.10 8.82 -18.82
CA ALA A 65 -7.76 10.10 -19.11
C ALA A 65 -8.40 10.75 -17.87
N SER A 66 -8.94 9.94 -16.95
CA SER A 66 -9.54 10.44 -15.70
C SER A 66 -8.53 10.62 -14.55
N GLY A 67 -7.27 10.25 -14.77
CA GLY A 67 -6.26 10.16 -13.72
C GLY A 67 -4.93 10.80 -14.12
N MET A 68 -3.86 10.27 -13.54
CA MET A 68 -2.50 10.70 -13.82
C MET A 68 -1.81 9.68 -14.74
N LYS A 69 -1.15 10.16 -15.80
CA LYS A 69 -0.33 9.36 -16.72
C LYS A 69 1.14 9.76 -16.58
N PHE A 70 2.00 8.78 -16.36
CA PHE A 70 3.45 8.99 -16.30
C PHE A 70 4.10 8.69 -17.65
N THR A 71 4.87 9.63 -18.19
CA THR A 71 5.67 9.39 -19.42
C THR A 71 7.08 8.88 -19.12
N GLN A 72 7.45 8.80 -17.83
CA GLN A 72 8.76 8.40 -17.32
C GLN A 72 8.57 7.61 -16.01
N ALA A 73 8.16 6.35 -16.13
CA ALA A 73 8.01 5.42 -15.00
C ALA A 73 8.88 4.19 -15.24
N TYR A 74 9.95 4.04 -14.47
CA TYR A 74 10.95 2.99 -14.67
C TYR A 74 10.72 1.84 -13.68
N ALA A 75 10.78 0.60 -14.19
CA ALA A 75 10.81 -0.59 -13.36
C ALA A 75 12.13 -0.68 -12.58
N GLY A 76 12.09 -1.34 -11.42
CA GLY A 76 13.29 -1.52 -10.58
C GLY A 76 14.37 -2.41 -11.23
N ALA A 77 13.97 -3.27 -12.16
CA ALA A 77 14.85 -4.14 -12.93
C ALA A 77 14.15 -4.60 -14.23
N PRO A 78 14.89 -5.09 -15.24
CA PRO A 78 14.33 -5.52 -16.51
C PRO A 78 13.75 -6.95 -16.49
N VAL A 79 13.68 -7.62 -15.34
CA VAL A 79 13.16 -8.99 -15.20
C VAL A 79 12.26 -9.15 -13.97
N CYS A 80 11.40 -10.17 -13.97
CA CYS A 80 10.26 -10.32 -13.07
C CYS A 80 10.63 -10.27 -11.57
N THR A 81 11.46 -11.20 -11.09
CA THR A 81 11.76 -11.39 -9.66
C THR A 81 12.41 -10.14 -9.05
N PRO A 82 13.49 -9.56 -9.63
CA PRO A 82 14.10 -8.36 -9.08
C PRO A 82 13.19 -7.12 -9.18
N SER A 83 12.41 -6.96 -10.27
CA SER A 83 11.47 -5.84 -10.41
C SER A 83 10.39 -5.87 -9.32
N ARG A 84 9.83 -7.05 -9.04
CA ARG A 84 8.87 -7.27 -7.96
C ARG A 84 9.50 -7.10 -6.58
N CYS A 85 10.75 -7.49 -6.40
CA CYS A 85 11.47 -7.32 -5.14
C CYS A 85 11.70 -5.84 -4.83
N VAL A 86 12.08 -5.04 -5.83
CA VAL A 86 12.19 -3.57 -5.71
C VAL A 86 10.85 -2.96 -5.35
N LEU A 87 9.77 -3.35 -6.04
CA LEU A 87 8.42 -2.87 -5.72
C LEU A 87 8.04 -3.17 -4.27
N MET A 88 8.21 -4.43 -3.83
CA MET A 88 7.76 -4.85 -2.52
C MET A 88 8.59 -4.23 -1.41
N THR A 89 9.91 -4.11 -1.57
CA THR A 89 10.81 -3.64 -0.49
C THR A 89 11.08 -2.13 -0.53
N GLY A 90 10.78 -1.46 -1.65
CA GLY A 90 11.13 -0.05 -1.87
C GLY A 90 12.63 0.21 -2.01
N LYS A 91 13.47 -0.84 -2.06
CA LYS A 91 14.93 -0.73 -2.17
C LYS A 91 15.35 -0.63 -3.63
N HIS A 92 16.43 0.09 -3.90
CA HIS A 92 17.11 0.00 -5.20
C HIS A 92 17.56 -1.44 -5.45
N ASN A 93 17.54 -1.92 -6.70
CA ASN A 93 17.94 -3.29 -7.06
C ASN A 93 19.34 -3.66 -6.54
N GLY A 94 20.24 -2.68 -6.43
CA GLY A 94 21.55 -2.79 -5.78
C GLY A 94 21.53 -3.25 -4.30
N HIS A 95 20.39 -3.18 -3.63
CA HIS A 95 20.19 -3.50 -2.21
C HIS A 95 19.06 -4.52 -1.98
N THR A 96 18.48 -5.07 -3.05
CA THR A 96 17.54 -6.18 -2.96
C THR A 96 18.28 -7.51 -2.93
N ILE A 97 17.60 -8.52 -2.38
CA ILE A 97 18.07 -9.90 -2.33
C ILE A 97 18.05 -10.52 -3.73
N ALA A 98 16.92 -10.38 -4.44
CA ALA A 98 16.69 -10.94 -5.76
C ALA A 98 17.46 -10.17 -6.86
N ARG A 99 18.28 -10.89 -7.64
CA ARG A 99 19.10 -10.33 -8.74
C ARG A 99 18.83 -10.91 -10.12
N ASP A 100 18.18 -12.06 -10.17
CA ASP A 100 17.79 -12.73 -11.41
C ASP A 100 16.48 -13.49 -11.16
N ASN A 101 15.88 -14.04 -12.22
CA ASN A 101 14.74 -14.95 -12.16
C ASN A 101 15.16 -16.39 -11.85
N VAL A 102 16.45 -16.72 -11.99
CA VAL A 102 16.95 -18.09 -11.84
C VAL A 102 17.47 -18.29 -10.41
N PRO A 103 17.13 -19.40 -9.73
CA PRO A 103 17.50 -19.66 -8.34
C PRO A 103 18.99 -20.05 -8.15
N HIS A 104 19.90 -19.40 -8.87
CA HIS A 104 21.34 -19.55 -8.67
C HIS A 104 21.87 -18.66 -7.53
N TYR A 105 21.08 -17.67 -7.10
CA TYR A 105 21.38 -16.73 -6.01
C TYR A 105 20.23 -16.69 -5.00
N ARG A 106 20.37 -15.87 -3.95
CA ARG A 106 19.27 -15.56 -3.03
C ARG A 106 18.15 -14.86 -3.81
N THR A 107 17.17 -15.63 -4.29
CA THR A 107 16.19 -15.17 -5.29
C THR A 107 14.85 -14.78 -4.64
N TYR A 108 14.63 -15.26 -3.42
CA TYR A 108 13.38 -15.07 -2.69
C TYR A 108 13.56 -14.12 -1.52
N LEU A 109 12.45 -13.50 -1.10
CA LEU A 109 12.43 -12.71 0.12
C LEU A 109 12.74 -13.59 1.32
N HIS A 110 13.45 -13.02 2.29
CA HIS A 110 13.63 -13.62 3.61
C HIS A 110 12.67 -13.01 4.63
N GLU A 111 12.61 -13.54 5.85
CA GLU A 111 11.75 -13.01 6.91
C GLU A 111 12.08 -11.54 7.24
N GLU A 112 13.36 -11.15 7.21
CA GLU A 112 13.81 -9.79 7.51
C GLU A 112 13.48 -8.76 6.42
N ASP A 113 13.13 -9.18 5.20
CA ASP A 113 12.84 -8.28 4.10
C ASP A 113 11.45 -7.65 4.23
N VAL A 114 11.36 -6.50 4.90
CA VAL A 114 10.10 -5.77 5.08
C VAL A 114 9.53 -5.32 3.74
N THR A 115 8.24 -5.62 3.54
CA THR A 115 7.47 -5.27 2.35
C THR A 115 6.51 -4.10 2.57
N VAL A 116 6.07 -3.48 1.48
CA VAL A 116 5.03 -2.45 1.49
C VAL A 116 3.72 -2.97 2.10
N ALA A 117 3.41 -4.26 1.94
CA ALA A 117 2.23 -4.88 2.51
C ALA A 117 2.30 -4.90 4.05
N GLU A 118 3.45 -5.28 4.62
CA GLU A 118 3.67 -5.28 6.07
C GLU A 118 3.65 -3.85 6.64
N ILE A 119 4.23 -2.87 5.92
CA ILE A 119 4.15 -1.46 6.32
C ILE A 119 2.70 -0.99 6.36
N LEU A 120 1.89 -1.34 5.35
CA LEU A 120 0.46 -0.98 5.31
C LEU A 120 -0.33 -1.69 6.40
N GLN A 121 -0.05 -2.97 6.69
CA GLN A 121 -0.67 -3.72 7.78
C GLN A 121 -0.41 -3.07 9.14
N GLN A 122 0.80 -2.57 9.39
CA GLN A 122 1.12 -1.80 10.61
C GLN A 122 0.28 -0.53 10.74
N GLN A 123 -0.23 0.01 9.64
CA GLN A 123 -1.13 1.17 9.60
C GLN A 123 -2.62 0.77 9.62
N GLY A 124 -2.94 -0.50 9.89
CA GLY A 124 -4.32 -0.99 10.01
C GLY A 124 -4.96 -1.44 8.70
N TYR A 125 -4.21 -1.50 7.59
CA TYR A 125 -4.74 -2.00 6.33
C TYR A 125 -4.88 -3.52 6.35
N ARG A 126 -5.93 -4.02 5.69
CA ARG A 126 -6.02 -5.42 5.30
C ARG A 126 -5.40 -5.58 3.92
N CYS A 127 -4.30 -6.31 3.83
CA CYS A 127 -3.59 -6.53 2.58
C CYS A 127 -3.91 -7.92 2.01
N GLY A 128 -3.97 -8.02 0.69
CA GLY A 128 -4.14 -9.27 -0.04
C GLY A 128 -3.66 -9.10 -1.48
N GLY A 129 -3.33 -10.22 -2.13
CA GLY A 129 -2.83 -10.24 -3.50
C GLY A 129 -3.42 -11.39 -4.30
N VAL A 130 -3.59 -11.17 -5.61
CA VAL A 130 -4.06 -12.19 -6.56
C VAL A 130 -3.17 -12.14 -7.80
N GLY A 131 -2.69 -13.29 -8.24
CA GLY A 131 -1.87 -13.42 -9.45
C GLY A 131 -0.45 -13.88 -9.17
N LYS A 132 0.50 -13.41 -9.99
CA LYS A 132 1.91 -13.82 -9.96
C LYS A 132 2.65 -13.17 -8.79
N TRP A 133 3.39 -13.99 -8.04
CA TRP A 133 4.21 -13.54 -6.91
C TRP A 133 5.69 -13.40 -7.27
N SER A 134 6.33 -14.49 -7.70
CA SER A 134 7.76 -14.53 -8.12
C SER A 134 8.77 -14.05 -7.07
N LEU A 135 8.43 -14.10 -5.78
CA LEU A 135 9.34 -13.74 -4.69
C LEU A 135 9.50 -14.86 -3.64
N GLY A 136 8.96 -16.05 -3.95
CA GLY A 136 9.11 -17.28 -3.19
C GLY A 136 8.17 -18.36 -3.67
N ASP A 137 8.56 -19.61 -3.42
CA ASP A 137 7.79 -20.83 -3.70
C ASP A 137 7.11 -21.36 -2.44
N ALA A 138 6.22 -22.34 -2.62
CA ALA A 138 5.66 -23.10 -1.52
C ALA A 138 6.79 -23.73 -0.65
N GLY A 139 6.72 -23.50 0.65
CA GLY A 139 7.71 -23.98 1.61
C GLY A 139 8.94 -23.10 1.78
N THR A 140 9.03 -21.96 1.07
CA THR A 140 10.08 -20.95 1.28
C THR A 140 9.59 -19.82 2.19
N GLU A 141 10.52 -19.11 2.84
CA GLU A 141 10.23 -17.92 3.66
C GLU A 141 9.51 -16.85 2.84
N GLY A 142 9.94 -16.64 1.60
CA GLY A 142 9.38 -15.65 0.69
C GLY A 142 8.04 -16.03 0.05
N ARG A 143 7.33 -17.07 0.52
CA ARG A 143 6.02 -17.45 -0.04
C ARG A 143 4.99 -16.30 0.04
N ALA A 144 3.97 -16.35 -0.81
CA ALA A 144 2.91 -15.33 -0.93
C ALA A 144 1.90 -15.30 0.25
N THR A 145 2.39 -15.39 1.48
CA THR A 145 1.64 -15.17 2.72
C THR A 145 2.26 -14.05 3.56
N LYS A 146 3.35 -13.46 3.07
CA LYS A 146 3.99 -12.28 3.64
C LYS A 146 3.20 -11.03 3.27
#